data_AF-A0A3C0NE64-F1
#
_entry.id   AF-A0A3C0NE64-F1
#
_cell.length_a   1.000
_cell.length_b   1.000
_cell.length_c   1.000
_cell.angle_alpha   90.00
_cell.angle_beta   90.00
_cell.angle_gamma   90.00
#
_symmetry.space_group_name_H-M   'P 1'
#
loop_
_entity.id
_entity.type
_entity.pdbx_description
1 polymer ?
#
loop_
_entity_poly.entity_id
_entity_poly.type
_entity_poly.pdbx_seq_one_letter_code
_entity_poly.pdbx_strand_id
1 'polypeptide(L)' 'MRVFKQVSYVQIQTGWQTYIFPVYGGFMRYKLLKTRTELEQAKENCVRQGWKMTNATSLVNKMNKIAR' A
#
# COMPACT_ATOMS: atom_id res chain seq x y z
N MET A 1 -0.98 -22.03 3.75
CA MET A 1 -0.65 -20.58 3.76
C MET A 1 -1.90 -19.82 3.30
N ARG A 2 -2.65 -19.18 4.20
CA ARG A 2 -3.80 -18.36 3.79
C ARG A 2 -3.24 -17.13 3.07
N VAL A 3 -3.38 -17.09 1.75
CA VAL A 3 -2.95 -15.93 0.97
C VAL A 3 -3.93 -14.80 1.26
N PHE A 4 -3.65 -14.02 2.30
CA PHE A 4 -4.38 -12.78 2.52
C PHE A 4 -4.12 -11.88 1.33
N LYS A 5 -5.18 -11.38 0.70
CA LYS A 5 -5.05 -10.32 -0.31
C LYS A 5 -4.48 -9.09 0.41
N GLN A 6 -3.28 -8.68 0.01
CA GLN A 6 -2.49 -7.66 0.70
C GLN A 6 -2.33 -6.41 -0.16
N VAL A 7 -2.47 -5.27 0.47
CA VAL A 7 -2.17 -3.96 -0.11
C VAL A 7 -1.09 -3.32 0.76
N SER A 8 -0.07 -2.74 0.13
CA SER A 8 0.90 -1.89 0.81
C SER A 8 0.73 -0.45 0.34
N TYR A 9 1.02 0.54 1.19
CA TYR A 9 1.05 1.93 0.77
C TYR A 9 2.25 2.68 1.33
N VAL A 10 2.69 3.69 0.59
CA VAL A 10 3.82 4.56 0.93
C VAL A 10 3.37 6.00 0.79
N GLN A 11 3.63 6.82 1.80
CA GLN A 11 3.45 8.26 1.70
C GLN A 11 4.58 8.86 0.87
N ILE A 12 4.20 9.61 -0.15
CA ILE A 12 5.08 10.38 -1.02
C ILE A 12 4.68 11.87 -0.93
N GLN A 13 5.44 12.74 -1.58
CA GLN A 13 5.20 14.19 -1.51
C GLN A 13 3.77 14.59 -1.93
N THR A 14 3.21 13.89 -2.93
CA THR A 14 1.92 14.21 -3.54
C THR A 14 0.75 13.34 -3.05
N GLY A 15 0.93 12.57 -1.97
CA GLY A 15 -0.12 11.72 -1.40
C GLY A 15 0.37 10.34 -0.98
N TRP A 16 -0.44 9.31 -1.24
CA TRP A 16 -0.15 7.92 -0.87
C TRP A 16 -0.23 7.01 -2.08
N GLN A 17 0.90 6.41 -2.41
CA GLN A 17 0.97 5.40 -3.46
C GLN A 17 0.64 4.03 -2.87
N THR A 18 -0.32 3.34 -3.46
CA THR A 18 -0.72 1.97 -3.07
C THR A 18 -0.15 0.93 -4.03
N TYR A 19 0.06 -0.28 -3.53
CA TYR A 19 0.62 -1.41 -4.26
C TYR A 19 -0.15 -2.68 -3.90
N ILE A 20 -0.67 -3.37 -4.91
CA ILE A 20 -1.33 -4.66 -4.79
C ILE A 20 -0.47 -5.69 -5.49
N PHE A 21 0.00 -6.66 -4.71
CA PHE A 21 0.83 -7.75 -5.21
C PHE A 21 -0.06 -8.90 -5.70
N PRO A 22 0.10 -9.36 -6.95
CA PRO A 22 -0.62 -10.53 -7.44
C PRO A 22 -0.12 -11.79 -6.73
N VAL A 23 -1.03 -12.75 -6.54
CA VAL A 23 -0.72 -14.01 -5.82
C VAL A 23 0.16 -14.94 -6.66
N TYR A 24 -0.08 -14.97 -7.97
CA TYR A 24 0.71 -15.70 -8.96
C TYR A 24 0.82 -14.85 -10.21
N GLY A 25 1.99 -14.90 -10.87
CA GLY A 25 2.26 -14.38 -12.22
C GLY A 25 1.36 -13.23 -12.65
N GLY A 26 1.79 -11.99 -12.41
CA GLY A 26 1.02 -10.83 -12.83
C GLY A 26 1.74 -9.52 -12.56
N PHE A 27 1.16 -8.43 -13.05
CA PHE A 27 1.68 -7.10 -12.80
C PHE A 27 1.20 -6.58 -11.45
N MET A 28 2.12 -5.95 -10.73
CA MET A 28 1.78 -5.17 -9.55
C MET A 28 0.84 -4.03 -9.97
N ARG A 29 -0.31 -3.93 -9.30
CA ARG A 29 -1.22 -2.82 -9.53
C ARG A 29 -0.93 -1.73 -8.53
N TYR A 30 -1.02 -0.49 -8.99
CA TYR A 30 -0.81 0.66 -8.13
C TYR A 30 -1.83 1.74 -8.39
N LYS A 31 -2.08 2.56 -7.36
CA LYS A 31 -2.94 3.74 -7.46
C LYS A 31 -2.42 4.81 -6.52
N LEU A 32 -2.37 6.04 -7.03
CA LEU A 32 -2.10 7.22 -6.24
C LEU A 32 -3.40 7.74 -5.61
N LEU A 33 -3.40 7.84 -4.29
CA LEU A 33 -4.45 8.50 -3.51
C LEU A 33 -3.91 9.87 -3.12
N LYS A 34 -4.58 10.94 -3.55
CA LYS A 34 -4.07 12.31 -3.39
C LYS A 34 -4.45 12.90 -2.04
N THR A 35 -5.55 12.44 -1.45
CA THR A 35 -6.08 12.97 -0.19
C THR A 35 -6.06 11.93 0.92
N ARG A 36 -6.00 12.42 2.16
CA ARG A 36 -6.09 11.55 3.35
C ARG A 36 -7.44 10.85 3.40
N THR A 37 -8.51 11.51 2.98
CA THR A 37 -9.87 10.94 2.92
C THR A 37 -9.94 9.73 1.99
N GLU A 38 -9.33 9.81 0.80
CA GLU A 38 -9.25 8.66 -0.12
C GLU A 38 -8.49 7.49 0.49
N LEU A 39 -7.41 7.75 1.24
CA LEU A 39 -6.66 6.70 1.94
C LEU A 39 -7.48 6.02 3.02
N GLU A 40 -8.19 6.78 3.87
CA GLU A 40 -8.99 6.20 4.94
C GLU A 40 -10.18 5.40 4.36
N GLN A 41 -10.85 5.92 3.33
CA GLN A 41 -11.88 5.16 2.60
C GLN A 41 -11.31 3.87 1.99
N ALA A 42 -10.10 3.90 1.42
CA ALA A 42 -9.45 2.72 0.88
C ALA A 42 -9.13 1.68 1.98
N LYS A 43 -8.68 2.12 3.16
CA LYS A 43 -8.42 1.25 4.31
C LYS A 43 -9.71 0.58 4.80
N GLU A 44 -10.77 1.35 5.01
CA GLU A 44 -12.07 0.83 5.43
C GLU A 44 -12.62 -0.20 4.44
N ASN A 45 -12.53 0.11 3.14
CA ASN A 45 -12.94 -0.81 2.08
C ASN A 45 -12.11 -2.10 2.07
N CYS A 46 -10.78 -2.01 2.27
CA CYS A 46 -9.92 -3.17 2.38
C CYS A 46 -10.33 -4.05 3.57
N VAL A 47 -10.48 -3.46 4.76
CA VAL A 47 -10.88 -4.19 5.98
C VAL A 47 -12.23 -4.88 5.79
N ARG A 48 -13.22 -4.17 5.24
CA ARG A 48 -14.56 -4.72 4.96
C ARG A 48 -14.54 -5.91 3.99
N GLN A 49 -13.61 -5.92 3.04
CA GLN A 49 -13.44 -7.03 2.10
C GLN A 49 -12.47 -8.12 2.60
N GLY A 50 -11.96 -8.01 3.83
CA GLY A 50 -11.00 -8.96 4.40
C GLY A 50 -9.57 -8.83 3.86
N TRP A 51 -9.23 -7.69 3.26
CA TRP A 51 -7.88 -7.38 2.80
C TRP A 51 -7.06 -6.73 3.92
N LYS A 52 -5.77 -7.05 3.97
CA LYS A 52 -4.84 -6.41 4.89
C LYS A 52 -4.11 -5.27 4.19
N MET A 53 -4.23 -4.05 4.73
CA MET A 53 -3.50 -2.89 4.23
C MET A 53 -2.33 -2.54 5.17
N THR A 54 -1.12 -2.42 4.63
CA THR A 54 0.12 -2.22 5.39
C THR A 54 0.79 -0.90 5.03
N ASN A 55 1.21 -0.14 6.04
CA ASN A 55 1.98 1.08 5.85
C ASN A 55 3.46 0.76 5.70
N ALA A 56 4.02 0.98 4.51
CA ALA A 56 5.44 0.74 4.21
C ALA A 56 6.30 2.01 4.30
N THR A 57 5.69 3.17 4.61
CA THR A 57 6.38 4.48 4.61
C THR A 57 7.62 4.51 5.49
N SER A 58 7.53 4.00 6.72
CA SER A 58 8.65 4.01 7.66
C SER A 58 9.81 3.14 7.21
N LEU A 59 9.51 1.97 6.62
CA LEU A 59 10.51 1.05 6.08
C LEU A 59 11.22 1.66 4.87
N VAL A 60 10.47 2.21 3.91
CA VAL A 60 11.02 2.85 2.72
C VAL A 60 11.91 4.04 3.11
N ASN A 61 11.47 4.85 4.07
CA ASN A 61 12.27 5.96 4.58
C ASN A 61 13.60 5.49 5.21
N LYS A 62 13.60 4.35 5.92
CA LYS A 62 14.84 3.77 6.46
C LYS A 62 15.76 3.28 5.35
N MET A 63 15.23 2.57 4.36
CA MET A 63 16.02 2.07 3.23
C MET A 63 16.66 3.21 2.43
N ASN A 64 15.90 4.27 2.14
CA ASN A 64 16.41 5.44 1.41
C ASN A 64 17.50 6.20 2.18
N LYS A 65 17.54 6.12 3.51
CA LYS A 65 18.61 6.69 4.34
C LYS A 65 19.90 5.87 4.28
N ILE A 66 19.80 4.55 4.13
CA ILE A 66 20.95 3.64 4.04
C ILE A 66 21.59 3.71 2.64
N ALA A 67 20.79 4.01 1.61
CA ALA A 67 21.25 4.14 0.23
C ALA A 67 21.92 5.49 -0.10
N ARG A 68 22.03 6.40 0.88
CA ARG A 68 22.72 7.70 0.77
C ARG A 68 24.01 7.67 1.57
#